data_AF-A0A445CAW2-F1
#
_entry.id   AF-A0A445CAW2-F1
#
_cell.length_a   1.000
_cell.length_b   1.000
_cell.length_c   1.000
_cell.angle_alpha   90.00
_cell.angle_beta   90.00
_cell.angle_gamma   90.00
#
_symmetry.space_group_name_H-M   'P 1'
#
loop_
_entity.id
_entity.type
_entity.pdbx_description
1 polymer ?
#
loop_
_entity_poly.entity_id
_entity_poly.type
_entity_poly.pdbx_seq_one_letter_code
_entity_poly.pdbx_strand_id
1 'polypeptide(L)'
;MPPSSRVFVDSHRPIHLNNISQENESVVVLFTNEDEKIADLVYSFDITLAELANASYMCREGNELEESEEDSDESDEEDSENSDNDEDEQGSRRKRRRVSDSDPVQLFKNQVKKYYKLGTFHGKPSGCLMYELANSLRKNTNEVLWLSCVSLTDQFVHERLSDERYRDGVAELEDRIRCAGNLDVVTSVTLKDGTKIRAPHSCKIACEDELRLMLLKEWSLFDSMLCSFTLQPS
;
A
#
# COMPACT_ATOMS: atom_id res chain seq x y z
N MET A 1 -14.01 -18.42 -3.29
CA MET A 1 -13.08 -18.21 -4.41
C MET A 1 -13.30 -19.31 -5.44
N PRO A 2 -13.22 -18.99 -6.74
CA PRO A 2 -13.27 -19.98 -7.81
C PRO A 2 -12.19 -21.06 -7.62
N PRO A 3 -12.43 -22.33 -7.97
CA PRO A 3 -11.48 -23.43 -7.72
C PRO A 3 -10.11 -23.28 -8.39
N SER A 4 -10.00 -22.41 -9.40
CA SER A 4 -8.80 -22.21 -10.23
C SER A 4 -8.15 -20.83 -10.07
N SER A 5 -8.61 -20.02 -9.11
CA SER A 5 -8.13 -18.64 -8.93
C SER A 5 -6.71 -18.62 -8.37
N ARG A 6 -5.84 -17.78 -8.94
CA ARG A 6 -4.48 -17.51 -8.43
C ARG A 6 -4.53 -16.29 -7.51
N VAL A 7 -3.96 -16.44 -6.31
CA VAL A 7 -3.88 -15.36 -5.32
C VAL A 7 -2.50 -14.73 -5.39
N PHE A 8 -2.47 -13.41 -5.52
CA PHE A 8 -1.25 -12.60 -5.48
C PHE A 8 -1.29 -11.69 -4.27
N VAL A 9 -0.15 -11.60 -3.58
CA VAL A 9 0.08 -10.68 -2.48
C VAL A 9 1.29 -9.86 -2.84
N ASP A 10 1.06 -8.59 -3.11
CA ASP A 10 2.09 -7.67 -3.56
C ASP A 10 1.80 -6.26 -3.03
N SER A 11 2.86 -5.53 -2.73
CA SER A 11 2.82 -4.12 -2.39
C SER A 11 2.91 -3.21 -3.61
N HIS A 12 3.29 -3.68 -4.80
CA HIS A 12 3.39 -2.84 -5.99
C HIS A 12 2.04 -2.21 -6.39
N ARG A 13 2.07 -0.92 -6.72
CA ARG A 13 0.93 -0.12 -7.18
C ARG A 13 1.35 0.72 -8.38
N PRO A 14 0.42 1.08 -9.29
CA PRO A 14 -0.99 0.72 -9.31
C PRO A 14 -1.22 -0.77 -9.61
N ILE A 15 -2.32 -1.32 -9.10
CA ILE A 15 -2.77 -2.68 -9.42
C ILE A 15 -3.50 -2.62 -10.75
N HIS A 16 -3.24 -3.56 -11.64
CA HIS A 16 -3.99 -3.63 -12.89
C HIS A 16 -5.50 -3.80 -12.63
N LEU A 17 -6.34 -2.87 -13.11
CA LEU A 17 -7.78 -2.82 -12.81
C LEU A 17 -8.51 -4.14 -13.11
N ASN A 18 -8.18 -4.83 -14.21
CA ASN A 18 -8.77 -6.13 -14.52
C ASN A 18 -8.53 -7.19 -13.42
N ASN A 19 -7.46 -7.08 -12.62
CA ASN A 19 -7.16 -8.03 -11.54
C ASN A 19 -7.98 -7.76 -10.27
N ILE A 20 -8.69 -6.63 -10.21
CA ILE A 20 -9.55 -6.22 -9.09
C ILE A 20 -11.03 -6.27 -9.48
N SER A 21 -11.33 -6.30 -10.79
CA SER A 21 -12.70 -6.42 -11.27
C SER A 21 -13.35 -7.71 -10.76
N GLN A 22 -14.63 -7.61 -10.39
CA GLN A 22 -15.45 -8.73 -9.94
C GLN A 22 -15.70 -9.76 -11.04
N GLU A 23 -15.56 -9.35 -12.30
CA GLU A 23 -15.68 -10.24 -13.46
C GLU A 23 -14.45 -11.15 -13.64
N ASN A 24 -13.32 -10.83 -12.98
CA ASN A 24 -12.12 -11.65 -13.06
C ASN A 24 -12.13 -12.75 -11.99
N GLU A 25 -12.52 -13.95 -12.41
CA GLU A 25 -12.49 -15.15 -11.56
C GLU A 25 -11.11 -15.80 -11.42
N SER A 26 -10.14 -15.40 -12.25
CA SER A 26 -8.85 -16.09 -12.40
C SER A 26 -7.74 -15.54 -11.49
N VAL A 27 -7.79 -14.26 -11.15
CA VAL A 27 -6.77 -13.55 -10.38
C VAL A 27 -7.44 -12.84 -9.21
N VAL A 28 -6.86 -12.99 -8.02
CA VAL A 28 -7.25 -12.21 -6.85
C VAL A 28 -6.02 -11.57 -6.25
N VAL A 29 -6.04 -10.25 -6.14
CA VAL A 29 -4.99 -9.46 -5.51
C VAL A 29 -5.45 -9.07 -4.11
N LEU A 30 -4.62 -9.37 -3.10
CA LEU A 30 -4.85 -8.93 -1.73
C LEU A 30 -4.31 -7.50 -1.56
N PHE A 31 -5.17 -6.58 -1.16
CA PHE A 31 -4.85 -5.21 -0.81
C PHE A 31 -5.84 -4.70 0.25
N THR A 32 -5.53 -3.60 0.92
CA THR A 32 -6.44 -2.96 1.88
C THR A 32 -6.88 -1.60 1.39
N ASN A 33 -8.02 -1.11 1.88
CA ASN A 33 -8.47 0.27 1.58
C ASN A 33 -7.50 1.33 2.13
N GLU A 34 -6.60 0.96 3.06
CA GLU A 34 -5.51 1.84 3.51
C GLU A 34 -4.48 2.08 2.39
N ASP A 35 -4.31 1.13 1.47
CA ASP A 35 -3.47 1.29 0.28
C ASP A 35 -4.01 2.33 -0.70
N GLU A 36 -5.31 2.65 -0.60
CA GLU A 36 -5.98 3.65 -1.43
C GLU A 36 -5.91 5.06 -0.83
N LYS A 37 -5.56 5.16 0.46
CA LYS A 37 -5.56 6.38 1.28
C LYS A 37 -4.15 6.80 1.67
N ILE A 38 -3.22 6.77 0.72
CA ILE A 38 -1.87 7.28 0.95
C ILE A 38 -1.95 8.79 1.08
N ALA A 39 -1.44 9.36 2.17
CA ALA A 39 -1.58 10.78 2.53
C ALA A 39 -1.19 11.75 1.41
N ASP A 40 -0.24 11.37 0.55
CA ASP A 40 0.24 12.19 -0.58
C ASP A 40 -0.28 11.73 -1.97
N LEU A 41 -0.98 10.60 -2.03
CA LEU A 41 -1.46 9.97 -3.27
C LEU A 41 -2.84 9.32 -3.07
N VAL A 42 -3.74 10.00 -2.34
CA VAL A 42 -5.14 9.57 -2.30
C VAL A 42 -5.61 9.56 -3.75
N TYR A 43 -6.00 8.38 -4.22
CA TYR A 43 -6.78 8.30 -5.45
C TYR A 43 -7.98 9.23 -5.26
N SER A 44 -7.94 10.43 -5.83
CA SER A 44 -8.95 11.48 -5.62
C SER A 44 -10.21 11.19 -6.42
N PHE A 45 -10.64 9.93 -6.40
CA PHE A 45 -11.87 9.49 -7.01
C PHE A 45 -12.97 9.53 -5.98
N ASP A 46 -14.14 9.97 -6.41
CA ASP A 46 -15.37 9.85 -5.63
C ASP A 46 -15.88 8.40 -5.56
N ILE A 47 -15.16 7.46 -6.19
CA ILE A 47 -15.52 6.04 -6.29
C ILE A 47 -14.36 5.15 -5.82
N THR A 48 -14.70 3.94 -5.38
CA THR A 48 -13.71 2.95 -4.93
C THR A 48 -12.93 2.36 -6.11
N LEU A 49 -11.75 1.78 -5.83
CA LEU A 49 -10.94 1.13 -6.87
C LEU A 49 -11.66 -0.05 -7.53
N ALA A 50 -12.47 -0.79 -6.76
CA ALA A 50 -13.27 -1.89 -7.27
C ALA A 50 -14.38 -1.40 -8.23
N GLU A 51 -15.03 -0.28 -7.91
CA GLU A 51 -16.02 0.34 -8.81
C GLU A 51 -15.36 0.83 -10.09
N LEU A 52 -14.19 1.49 -9.99
CA LEU A 52 -13.41 1.93 -11.14
C LEU A 52 -12.99 0.74 -12.02
N ALA A 53 -12.58 -0.37 -11.40
CA ALA A 53 -12.21 -1.59 -12.11
C ALA A 53 -13.39 -2.21 -12.88
N ASN A 54 -14.56 -2.32 -12.26
CA ASN A 54 -15.74 -2.88 -12.90
C ASN A 54 -16.26 -1.97 -14.04
N ALA A 55 -16.26 -0.65 -13.83
CA ALA A 55 -16.61 0.31 -14.87
C ALA A 55 -15.64 0.22 -16.05
N SER A 56 -14.33 0.13 -15.78
CA SER A 56 -13.30 -0.05 -16.81
C SER A 56 -13.48 -1.34 -17.60
N TYR A 57 -13.93 -2.42 -16.97
CA TYR A 57 -14.20 -3.69 -17.64
C TYR A 57 -15.40 -3.57 -18.60
N MET A 58 -16.53 -3.04 -18.10
CA MET A 58 -17.76 -2.87 -18.87
C MET A 58 -17.59 -1.90 -20.05
N CYS A 59 -16.87 -0.79 -19.85
CA CYS A 59 -16.57 0.17 -20.91
C CYS A 59 -15.65 -0.42 -22.00
N ARG A 60 -14.89 -1.48 -21.71
CA ARG A 60 -14.03 -2.14 -22.68
C ARG A 60 -14.82 -3.13 -23.55
N GLU A 61 -15.64 -3.97 -22.95
CA GLU A 61 -16.50 -4.91 -23.70
C GLU A 61 -17.55 -4.18 -24.57
N GLY A 62 -18.04 -3.02 -24.11
CA GLY A 62 -18.96 -2.20 -24.89
C GLY A 62 -18.32 -1.45 -26.08
N ASN A 63 -16.98 -1.41 -26.18
CA ASN A 63 -16.25 -0.54 -27.10
C ASN A 63 -15.40 -1.30 -28.14
N GLU A 64 -15.69 -2.59 -28.40
CA GLU A 64 -15.07 -3.38 -29.49
C GLU A 64 -15.33 -2.81 -30.91
N LEU A 65 -15.95 -1.63 -31.05
CA LEU A 65 -16.25 -0.99 -32.33
C LEU A 65 -15.61 0.39 -32.54
N GLU A 66 -14.90 0.96 -31.55
CA GLU A 66 -14.21 2.25 -31.72
C GLU A 66 -12.83 2.25 -31.03
N GLU A 67 -11.90 1.48 -31.60
CA GLU A 67 -10.46 1.82 -31.53
C GLU A 67 -10.20 2.93 -32.55
N SER A 68 -10.60 4.16 -32.23
CA SER A 68 -9.94 5.34 -32.77
C SER A 68 -8.92 5.79 -31.74
N GLU A 69 -7.65 5.59 -32.05
CA GLU A 69 -6.54 6.22 -31.35
C GLU A 69 -6.68 7.74 -31.46
N GLU A 70 -7.35 8.36 -30.50
CA GLU A 70 -7.23 9.80 -30.25
C GLU A 70 -6.29 9.99 -29.05
N ASP A 71 -5.00 9.94 -29.40
CA ASP A 71 -3.94 10.59 -28.67
C ASP A 71 -4.09 12.11 -28.87
N SER A 72 -4.99 12.74 -28.11
CA SER A 72 -5.04 14.20 -27.98
C SER A 72 -5.84 14.58 -26.74
N ASP A 73 -5.13 14.96 -25.68
CA ASP A 73 -5.26 16.29 -25.06
C ASP A 73 -4.51 16.26 -23.71
N GLU A 74 -3.25 16.69 -23.76
CA GLU A 74 -2.60 17.36 -22.62
C GLU A 74 -3.31 18.69 -22.39
N SER A 75 -4.38 18.67 -21.60
CA SER A 75 -4.86 19.89 -20.95
C SER A 75 -4.18 19.97 -19.58
N ASP A 76 -2.97 20.53 -19.56
CA ASP A 76 -2.40 21.10 -18.34
C ASP A 76 -3.30 22.26 -17.90
N GLU A 77 -4.24 21.99 -17.00
CA GLU A 77 -4.81 23.05 -16.17
C GLU A 77 -3.79 23.38 -15.09
N GLU A 78 -2.76 24.15 -15.47
CA GLU A 78 -1.97 24.90 -14.50
C GLU A 78 -2.88 25.96 -13.86
N ASP A 79 -3.16 25.75 -12.59
CA ASP A 79 -3.89 26.65 -11.71
C ASP A 79 -3.05 27.92 -11.47
N SER A 80 -3.21 28.92 -12.34
CA SER A 80 -2.54 30.21 -12.17
C SER A 80 -3.34 31.08 -11.19
N GLU A 81 -2.96 31.03 -9.91
CA GLU A 81 -3.40 32.02 -8.94
C GLU A 81 -2.77 33.40 -9.23
N ASN A 82 -3.67 34.36 -9.48
CA ASN A 82 -3.62 35.76 -9.01
C ASN A 82 -2.72 36.80 -9.73
N SER A 83 -3.37 37.80 -10.34
CA SER A 83 -3.07 39.23 -10.09
C SER A 83 -4.16 40.12 -10.68
N ASP A 84 -4.75 40.93 -9.81
CA ASP A 84 -5.58 42.10 -10.10
C ASP A 84 -5.01 42.99 -11.21
N ASN A 85 -5.84 43.41 -12.19
CA ASN A 85 -6.20 44.83 -12.35
C ASN A 85 -7.22 45.10 -13.46
N ASP A 86 -7.93 46.20 -13.24
CA ASP A 86 -8.61 47.12 -14.18
C ASP A 86 -10.08 46.91 -14.54
N GLU A 87 -10.86 47.86 -13.98
CA GLU A 87 -12.20 48.26 -14.33
C GLU A 87 -12.27 48.62 -15.82
N ASP A 88 -13.17 47.99 -16.58
CA ASP A 88 -13.84 48.70 -17.66
C ASP A 88 -15.17 48.07 -18.10
N GLU A 89 -16.01 48.98 -18.54
CA GLU A 89 -17.45 48.91 -18.69
C GLU A 89 -17.92 48.10 -19.93
N GLN A 90 -19.15 47.61 -19.83
CA GLN A 90 -20.07 47.28 -20.94
C GLN A 90 -19.83 45.99 -21.75
N GLY A 91 -20.67 45.01 -21.43
CA GLY A 91 -21.52 44.42 -22.46
C GLY A 91 -21.32 42.94 -22.75
N SER A 92 -22.45 42.30 -23.01
CA SER A 92 -22.58 41.03 -23.72
C SER A 92 -22.61 39.74 -22.88
N ARG A 93 -23.86 39.33 -22.67
CA ARG A 93 -24.32 37.94 -22.84
C ARG A 93 -23.72 36.92 -21.88
N ARG A 94 -24.46 36.73 -20.78
CA ARG A 94 -24.79 35.44 -20.15
C ARG A 94 -24.30 34.21 -20.94
N LYS A 95 -23.01 33.87 -20.82
CA LYS A 95 -22.54 32.51 -21.04
C LYS A 95 -22.72 31.83 -19.70
N ARG A 96 -23.97 31.45 -19.41
CA ARG A 96 -24.25 30.38 -18.45
C ARG A 96 -23.49 29.18 -18.99
N ARG A 97 -22.26 29.01 -18.51
CA ARG A 97 -21.41 27.84 -18.71
C ARG A 97 -22.31 26.67 -18.37
N ARG A 98 -22.80 25.98 -19.41
CA ARG A 98 -23.52 24.73 -19.26
C ARG A 98 -22.57 23.87 -18.45
N VAL A 99 -22.93 23.59 -17.21
CA VAL A 99 -22.36 22.47 -16.44
C VAL A 99 -22.53 21.31 -17.39
N SER A 100 -21.45 20.86 -18.03
CA SER A 100 -21.52 19.77 -18.98
C SER A 100 -22.01 18.58 -18.18
N ASP A 101 -23.15 18.05 -18.57
CA ASP A 101 -23.58 16.71 -18.25
C ASP A 101 -22.52 15.80 -18.89
N SER A 102 -21.40 15.63 -18.21
CA SER A 102 -20.26 14.91 -18.74
C SER A 102 -20.70 13.46 -18.88
N ASP A 103 -20.57 12.93 -20.09
CA ASP A 103 -20.91 11.55 -20.38
C ASP A 103 -20.22 10.65 -19.33
N PRO A 104 -20.98 9.83 -18.56
CA PRO A 104 -20.40 8.98 -17.53
C PRO A 104 -19.24 8.13 -18.06
N VAL A 105 -19.28 7.72 -19.34
CA VAL A 105 -18.18 6.98 -19.98
C VAL A 105 -16.90 7.81 -20.05
N GLN A 106 -16.99 9.10 -20.39
CA GLN A 106 -15.83 10.00 -20.42
C GLN A 106 -15.29 10.27 -19.01
N LEU A 107 -16.16 10.38 -18.01
CA LEU A 107 -15.74 10.51 -16.61
C LEU A 107 -14.94 9.29 -16.14
N PHE A 108 -15.41 8.08 -16.43
CA PHE A 108 -14.67 6.86 -16.09
C PHE A 108 -13.34 6.75 -16.83
N LYS A 109 -13.32 7.04 -18.15
CA LYS A 109 -12.08 7.07 -18.93
C LYS A 109 -11.05 8.04 -18.31
N ASN A 110 -11.49 9.21 -17.86
CA ASN A 110 -10.63 10.18 -17.19
C ASN A 110 -10.12 9.68 -15.82
N GLN A 111 -10.95 9.00 -15.03
CA GLN A 111 -10.52 8.40 -13.76
C GLN A 111 -9.52 7.26 -13.96
N VAL A 112 -9.71 6.41 -14.97
CA VAL A 112 -8.73 5.35 -15.33
C VAL A 112 -7.40 5.98 -15.76
N LYS A 113 -7.42 7.04 -16.57
CA LYS A 113 -6.20 7.77 -16.95
C LYS A 113 -5.50 8.33 -15.71
N LYS A 114 -6.23 8.99 -14.81
CA LYS A 114 -5.69 9.51 -13.54
C LYS A 114 -5.06 8.40 -12.69
N TYR A 115 -5.72 7.24 -12.59
CA TYR A 115 -5.24 6.09 -11.81
C TYR A 115 -3.85 5.64 -12.23
N TYR A 116 -3.61 5.48 -13.53
CA TYR A 116 -2.32 5.04 -14.05
C TYR A 116 -1.29 6.18 -14.20
N LYS A 117 -1.73 7.45 -14.25
CA LYS A 117 -0.83 8.62 -14.31
C LYS A 117 -0.05 8.88 -13.02
N LEU A 118 -0.50 8.33 -11.88
CA LEU A 118 0.15 8.52 -10.58
C LEU A 118 1.55 7.89 -10.47
N GLY A 119 1.98 7.10 -11.48
CA GLY A 119 3.26 6.43 -11.47
C GLY A 119 3.28 5.22 -10.52
N THR A 120 4.45 4.62 -10.36
CA THR A 120 4.62 3.40 -9.56
C THR A 120 4.96 3.73 -8.12
N PHE A 121 4.28 3.08 -7.17
CA PHE A 121 4.52 3.24 -5.74
C PHE A 121 4.28 1.92 -4.99
N HIS A 122 4.40 1.96 -3.65
CA HIS A 122 4.22 0.79 -2.80
C HIS A 122 3.10 1.01 -1.76
N GLY A 123 2.16 0.07 -1.72
CA GLY A 123 1.18 -0.09 -0.66
C GLY A 123 1.77 -0.79 0.57
N LYS A 124 0.89 -1.25 1.46
CA LYS A 124 1.20 -1.96 2.70
C LYS A 124 2.15 -3.15 2.42
N PRO A 125 3.16 -3.38 3.27
CA PRO A 125 4.06 -4.52 3.10
C PRO A 125 3.31 -5.85 3.00
N SER A 126 3.72 -6.71 2.06
CA SER A 126 3.06 -8.00 1.83
C SER A 126 3.09 -8.91 3.06
N GLY A 127 4.14 -8.85 3.87
CA GLY A 127 4.23 -9.61 5.13
C GLY A 127 3.19 -9.13 6.17
N CYS A 128 2.91 -7.83 6.22
CA CYS A 128 1.84 -7.27 7.06
C CYS A 128 0.46 -7.75 6.62
N LEU A 129 0.17 -7.73 5.32
CA LEU A 129 -1.07 -8.27 4.75
C LEU A 129 -1.24 -9.77 5.07
N MET A 130 -0.16 -10.54 4.93
CA MET A 130 -0.18 -11.97 5.26
C MET A 130 -0.39 -12.23 6.76
N TYR A 131 0.18 -11.39 7.63
CA TYR A 131 -0.04 -11.52 9.06
C TYR A 131 -1.47 -11.16 9.47
N GLU A 132 -2.07 -10.13 8.88
CA GLU A 132 -3.50 -9.82 9.03
C GLU A 132 -4.39 -10.99 8.63
N LEU A 133 -4.13 -11.58 7.46
CA LEU A 133 -4.84 -12.76 7.00
C LEU A 133 -4.67 -13.93 7.97
N ALA A 134 -3.44 -14.23 8.40
CA ALA A 134 -3.17 -15.28 9.37
C ALA A 134 -3.89 -15.03 10.70
N ASN A 135 -3.89 -13.79 11.20
CA ASN A 135 -4.55 -13.39 12.43
C ASN A 135 -6.08 -13.54 12.35
N SER A 136 -6.69 -13.13 11.22
CA SER A 136 -8.14 -13.29 10.99
C SER A 136 -8.55 -14.77 10.94
N LEU A 137 -7.66 -15.63 10.43
CA LEU A 137 -7.85 -17.09 10.39
C LEU A 137 -7.43 -17.80 11.70
N ARG A 138 -6.99 -17.07 12.73
CA ARG A 138 -6.43 -17.63 13.99
C ARG A 138 -5.27 -18.60 13.77
N LYS A 139 -4.47 -18.34 12.73
CA LYS A 139 -3.25 -19.08 12.35
C LYS A 139 -1.98 -18.24 12.48
N ASN A 140 -2.05 -17.14 13.21
CA ASN A 140 -0.89 -16.31 13.51
C ASN A 140 0.07 -17.05 14.45
N THR A 141 1.37 -16.96 14.18
CA THR A 141 2.46 -17.46 15.04
C THR A 141 3.47 -16.34 15.24
N ASN A 142 4.42 -16.51 16.16
CA ASN A 142 5.49 -15.52 16.32
C ASN A 142 6.35 -15.43 15.06
N GLU A 143 6.54 -16.53 14.33
CA GLU A 143 7.27 -16.52 13.05
C GLU A 143 6.57 -15.65 11.99
N VAL A 144 5.24 -15.76 11.83
CA VAL A 144 4.51 -14.92 10.86
C VAL A 144 4.51 -13.45 11.29
N LEU A 145 4.41 -13.17 12.59
CA LEU A 145 4.54 -11.82 13.14
C LEU A 145 5.94 -11.25 12.88
N TRP A 146 6.99 -12.05 13.07
CA TRP A 146 8.36 -11.66 12.79
C TRP A 146 8.57 -11.34 11.30
N LEU A 147 8.03 -12.17 10.40
CA LEU A 147 8.08 -11.91 8.95
C LEU A 147 7.34 -10.62 8.58
N SER A 148 6.28 -10.27 9.31
CA SER A 148 5.63 -8.96 9.18
C SER A 148 6.58 -7.82 9.52
N CYS A 149 7.28 -7.90 10.66
CA CYS A 149 8.29 -6.91 11.06
C CYS A 149 9.38 -6.77 10.00
N VAL A 150 9.93 -7.90 9.52
CA VAL A 150 10.95 -7.91 8.47
C VAL A 150 10.44 -7.23 7.19
N SER A 151 9.21 -7.52 6.77
CA SER A 151 8.64 -6.91 5.55
C SER A 151 8.42 -5.40 5.67
N LEU A 152 8.06 -4.91 6.86
CA LEU A 152 7.90 -3.49 7.12
C LEU A 152 9.25 -2.77 7.08
N THR A 153 10.26 -3.35 7.74
CA THR A 153 11.62 -2.81 7.73
C THR A 153 12.25 -2.87 6.33
N ASP A 154 11.98 -3.93 5.55
CA ASP A 154 12.44 -4.04 4.16
C ASP A 154 11.95 -2.85 3.32
N GLN A 155 10.65 -2.55 3.35
CA GLN A 155 10.13 -1.41 2.61
C GLN A 155 10.71 -0.07 3.07
N PHE A 156 10.89 0.10 4.38
CA PHE A 156 11.49 1.32 4.94
C PHE A 156 12.95 1.52 4.52
N VAL A 157 13.77 0.47 4.63
CA VAL A 157 15.20 0.51 4.25
C VAL A 157 15.37 0.77 2.75
N HIS A 158 14.45 0.29 1.92
CA HIS A 158 14.45 0.54 0.47
C HIS A 158 13.76 1.86 0.07
N GLU A 159 13.44 2.74 1.02
CA GLU A 159 12.78 4.04 0.77
C GLU A 159 11.44 3.92 0.02
N ARG A 160 10.77 2.76 0.18
CA ARG A 160 9.44 2.49 -0.40
C ARG A 160 8.30 2.87 0.54
N LEU A 161 8.63 3.33 1.75
CA LEU A 161 7.71 3.68 2.82
C LEU A 161 8.21 4.96 3.50
N SER A 162 7.31 5.94 3.70
CA SER A 162 7.65 7.17 4.43
C SER A 162 7.92 6.90 5.92
N ASP A 163 8.64 7.81 6.58
CA ASP A 163 8.93 7.70 8.02
C ASP A 163 7.63 7.67 8.85
N GLU A 164 6.63 8.48 8.49
CA GLU A 164 5.31 8.49 9.14
C GLU A 164 4.63 7.12 9.05
N ARG A 165 4.53 6.54 7.84
CA ARG A 165 3.91 5.23 7.65
C ARG A 165 4.70 4.10 8.30
N TYR A 166 6.03 4.22 8.33
CA TYR A 166 6.86 3.27 9.05
C TYR A 166 6.55 3.31 10.54
N ARG A 167 6.44 4.50 11.14
CA ARG A 167 6.11 4.66 12.57
C ARG A 167 4.71 4.15 12.90
N ASP A 168 3.73 4.39 12.04
CA ASP A 168 2.37 3.85 12.19
C ASP A 168 2.38 2.31 12.13
N GLY A 169 3.09 1.75 11.14
CA GLY A 169 3.25 0.31 10.99
C GLY A 169 3.98 -0.33 12.18
N VAL A 170 5.01 0.33 12.72
CA VAL A 170 5.70 -0.12 13.94
C VAL A 170 4.71 -0.13 15.10
N ALA A 171 3.98 0.97 15.34
CA ALA A 171 3.01 1.05 16.43
C ALA A 171 1.93 -0.05 16.33
N GLU A 172 1.45 -0.34 15.12
CA GLU A 172 0.51 -1.45 14.88
C GLU A 172 1.13 -2.80 15.28
N LEU A 173 2.36 -3.09 14.85
CA LEU A 173 3.04 -4.34 15.17
C LEU A 173 3.40 -4.45 16.66
N GLU A 174 3.76 -3.35 17.33
CA GLU A 174 4.00 -3.35 18.78
C GLU A 174 2.75 -3.71 19.57
N ASP A 175 1.59 -3.18 19.17
CA ASP A 175 0.31 -3.55 19.78
C ASP A 175 0.01 -5.05 19.56
N ARG A 176 0.27 -5.55 18.35
CA ARG A 176 0.14 -7.00 18.06
C ARG A 176 1.05 -7.82 18.96
N ILE A 177 2.32 -7.45 19.13
CA ILE A 177 3.28 -8.18 19.99
C ILE A 177 2.78 -8.22 21.45
N ARG A 178 2.28 -7.08 21.94
CA ARG A 178 1.74 -6.93 23.30
C ARG A 178 0.50 -7.79 23.53
N CYS A 179 -0.43 -7.78 22.58
CA CYS A 179 -1.70 -8.51 22.66
C CYS A 179 -1.54 -10.02 22.40
N ALA A 180 -0.65 -10.39 21.48
CA ALA A 180 -0.39 -11.77 21.08
C ALA A 180 0.40 -12.54 22.16
N GLY A 181 1.24 -11.87 22.96
CA GLY A 181 1.87 -12.47 24.12
C GLY A 181 2.91 -13.55 23.80
N ASN A 182 3.61 -13.43 22.66
CA ASN A 182 4.57 -14.42 22.17
C ASN A 182 3.96 -15.83 22.05
N LEU A 183 2.89 -16.00 21.26
CA LEU A 183 2.03 -17.20 21.15
C LEU A 183 2.72 -18.57 21.30
N ASP A 184 3.97 -18.73 20.85
CA ASP A 184 4.79 -19.93 21.05
C ASP A 184 5.37 -20.03 22.48
N VAL A 185 4.50 -20.15 23.49
CA VAL A 185 4.91 -20.40 24.89
C VAL A 185 4.63 -21.85 25.30
N VAL A 186 5.47 -22.79 24.85
CA VAL A 186 5.75 -23.98 25.67
C VAL A 186 7.11 -23.77 26.34
N THR A 187 7.11 -23.00 27.43
CA THR A 187 8.35 -22.63 28.15
C THR A 187 8.78 -23.62 29.22
N SER A 188 8.10 -24.77 29.37
CA SER A 188 8.60 -25.85 30.22
C SER A 188 8.04 -27.22 29.85
N VAL A 189 8.92 -28.18 29.58
CA VAL A 189 8.61 -29.61 29.54
C VAL A 189 9.01 -30.19 30.89
N THR A 190 8.06 -30.80 31.60
CA THR A 190 8.36 -31.54 32.83
C THR A 190 8.73 -32.97 32.47
N LEU A 191 9.99 -33.34 32.72
CA LEU A 191 10.46 -34.70 32.58
C LEU A 191 9.79 -35.63 33.60
N LYS A 192 9.87 -36.95 33.36
CA LYS A 192 9.26 -37.98 34.22
C LYS A 192 9.78 -37.98 35.67
N ASP A 193 10.93 -37.37 35.91
CA ASP A 193 11.58 -37.21 37.22
C ASP A 193 11.16 -35.92 37.96
N GLY A 194 10.27 -35.11 37.36
CA GLY A 194 9.82 -33.83 37.91
C GLY A 194 10.70 -32.63 37.53
N THR A 195 11.78 -32.85 36.77
CA THR A 195 12.65 -31.77 36.29
C THR A 195 11.93 -30.93 35.24
N LYS A 196 11.74 -29.63 35.51
CA LYS A 196 11.20 -28.68 34.53
C LYS A 196 12.34 -28.17 33.64
N ILE A 197 12.37 -28.59 32.38
CA ILE A 197 13.31 -28.09 31.38
C ILE A 197 12.62 -27.00 30.56
N ARG A 198 13.23 -25.82 30.44
CA ARG A 198 12.78 -24.78 29.51
C ARG A 198 13.05 -25.25 28.07
N ALA A 199 12.01 -25.32 27.24
CA ALA A 199 12.19 -25.72 25.85
C ALA A 199 13.06 -24.68 25.09
N PRO A 200 13.97 -25.09 24.19
CA PRO A 200 14.98 -24.19 23.60
C PRO A 200 14.47 -23.20 22.54
N HIS A 201 13.17 -22.99 22.40
CA HIS A 201 12.60 -22.12 21.36
C HIS A 201 11.69 -21.07 21.98
N SER A 202 12.26 -20.13 22.72
CA SER A 202 11.56 -18.88 23.01
C SER A 202 11.75 -17.95 21.81
N CYS A 203 10.95 -18.12 20.76
CA CYS A 203 10.81 -17.16 19.66
C CYS A 203 10.05 -15.92 20.16
N LYS A 204 10.62 -15.27 21.18
CA LYS A 204 10.04 -14.07 21.79
C LYS A 204 10.47 -12.86 20.98
N ILE A 205 9.49 -12.06 20.58
CA ILE A 205 9.71 -10.76 19.96
C ILE A 205 9.65 -9.70 21.06
N ALA A 206 10.62 -8.79 21.06
CA ALA A 206 10.69 -7.65 21.94
C ALA A 206 10.95 -6.40 21.12
N CYS A 207 10.29 -5.30 21.48
CA CYS A 207 10.52 -3.99 20.88
C CYS A 207 11.64 -3.30 21.65
N GLU A 208 12.67 -2.87 20.94
CA GLU A 208 13.85 -2.19 21.50
C GLU A 208 14.20 -1.00 20.61
N ASP A 209 14.56 0.12 21.24
CA ASP A 209 15.13 1.27 20.55
C ASP A 209 16.61 0.98 20.23
N GLU A 210 16.94 0.84 18.95
CA GLU A 210 18.32 0.59 18.49
C GLU A 210 18.91 1.78 17.75
N LEU A 211 20.24 1.92 17.85
CA LEU A 211 20.99 2.89 17.05
C LEU A 211 20.91 2.48 15.57
N ARG A 212 20.73 3.46 14.67
CA ARG A 212 20.73 3.26 13.21
C ARG A 212 22.16 3.03 12.66
N LEU A 213 22.83 2.01 13.19
CA LEU A 213 24.18 1.59 12.81
C LEU A 213 24.13 0.20 12.19
N MET A 214 24.67 0.05 10.98
CA MET A 214 24.66 -1.21 10.25
C MET A 214 25.44 -2.28 11.00
N LEU A 215 24.79 -3.43 11.22
CA LEU A 215 25.41 -4.64 11.78
C LEU A 215 26.10 -4.41 13.14
N LEU A 216 25.64 -3.45 13.95
CA LEU A 216 26.27 -3.06 15.23
C LEU A 216 26.50 -4.24 16.21
N LYS A 217 25.65 -5.27 16.15
CA LYS A 217 25.77 -6.45 17.00
C LYS A 217 26.83 -7.45 16.52
N GLU A 218 27.20 -7.39 15.24
CA GLU A 218 28.11 -8.35 14.61
C GLU A 218 29.49 -7.75 14.30
N TRP A 219 29.58 -6.42 14.19
CA TRP A 219 30.77 -5.71 13.73
C TRP A 219 31.35 -4.81 14.84
N SER A 220 32.58 -4.36 14.63
CA SER A 220 33.16 -3.34 15.50
C SER A 220 32.37 -2.02 15.35
N LEU A 221 32.26 -1.25 16.43
CA LEU A 221 31.59 0.06 16.41
C LEU A 221 32.15 0.97 15.29
N PHE A 222 33.46 0.89 15.04
CA PHE A 222 34.12 1.64 14.00
C PHE A 222 33.62 1.27 12.59
N ASP A 223 33.56 -0.03 12.27
CA ASP A 223 33.10 -0.51 10.96
C ASP A 223 31.61 -0.18 10.75
N SER A 224 30.79 -0.37 11.78
CA SER A 224 29.37 -0.01 11.74
C SER A 224 29.16 1.49 11.51
N MET A 225 29.94 2.35 12.16
CA MET A 225 29.89 3.80 11.93
C MET A 225 30.31 4.17 10.50
N LEU A 226 31.37 3.56 9.98
CA LEU A 226 31.87 3.84 8.64
C LEU A 226 30.87 3.43 7.55
N CYS A 227 30.26 2.25 7.66
CA CYS A 227 29.28 1.77 6.71
C CYS A 227 27.96 2.56 6.78
N SER A 228 27.48 2.90 7.97
CA SER A 228 26.28 3.73 8.10
C SER A 228 26.48 5.15 7.58
N PHE A 229 27.67 5.73 7.76
CA PHE A 229 27.98 7.07 7.25
C PHE A 229 28.07 7.10 5.72
N THR A 230 28.63 6.05 5.11
CA THR A 230 28.82 5.99 3.65
C THR A 230 27.54 5.63 2.87
N LEU A 231 26.50 5.15 3.55
CA LEU A 231 25.21 4.78 2.96
C LEU A 231 24.12 5.85 3.13
N GLN A 232 24.41 7.00 3.76
CA GLN A 232 23.50 8.14 3.70
C GLN A 232 23.65 8.84 2.33
N PRO A 233 22.57 9.03 1.56
CA PRO A 233 22.64 9.78 0.31
C PRO A 233 23.01 11.24 0.61
N SER A 234 23.81 11.84 -0.28
CA SER A 234 24.08 13.28 -0.36
C SER A 234 22.85 14.07 -0.76
#